data_AF-A0A9D3QD70-F1
#
_entry.id   AF-A0A9D3QD70-F1
#
_cell.length_a   1.000
_cell.length_b   1.000
_cell.length_c   1.000
_cell.angle_alpha   90.00
_cell.angle_beta   90.00
_cell.angle_gamma   90.00
#
_symmetry.space_group_name_H-M   'P 1'
#
loop_
_entity.id
_entity.type
_entity.pdbx_description
1 polymer ?
#
loop_
_entity_poly.entity_id
_entity_poly.type
_entity_poly.pdbx_seq_one_letter_code
_entity_poly.pdbx_strand_id
1 'polypeptide(L)'
;MKHLAISKWLTQLGLPEYCTLFDDEYDGVEDLLHLTELDLQQLGVRNRVHRVHILSSIQVLQERERRRGQSQSQFPSLCPSAQWGIASPQSRASSDPYLPTNIRVE
;
A
#
# COMPACT_ATOMS: atom_id res chain seq x y z
N MET A 1 -10.56 -17.19 -10.88
CA MET A 1 -9.62 -16.65 -9.87
C MET A 1 -8.22 -16.85 -10.42
N LYS A 2 -7.39 -15.81 -10.50
CA LYS A 2 -6.03 -15.97 -11.03
C LYS A 2 -5.14 -16.42 -9.87
N HIS A 3 -5.12 -17.72 -9.59
CA HIS A 3 -4.09 -18.32 -8.75
C HIS A 3 -2.76 -18.09 -9.48
N LEU A 4 -1.87 -17.28 -8.89
CA LEU A 4 -0.53 -17.14 -9.43
C LEU A 4 0.22 -18.44 -9.10
N ALA A 5 0.65 -19.17 -10.13
CA ALA A 5 1.39 -20.41 -9.93
C ALA A 5 2.69 -20.14 -9.18
N ILE A 6 2.98 -20.95 -8.16
CA ILE A 6 4.18 -20.81 -7.32
C ILE A 6 5.44 -20.97 -8.17
N SER A 7 5.41 -21.91 -9.13
CA SER A 7 6.47 -22.09 -10.11
C SER A 7 6.83 -20.81 -10.89
N LYS A 8 5.82 -20.02 -11.32
CA LYS A 8 6.05 -18.74 -12.00
C LYS A 8 6.66 -17.70 -11.07
N TRP A 9 6.22 -17.66 -9.82
CA TRP A 9 6.74 -16.72 -8.82
C TRP A 9 8.20 -17.04 -8.47
N LEU A 10 8.52 -18.29 -8.14
CA LEU A 10 9.91 -18.73 -7.86
C LEU A 10 10.85 -18.53 -9.04
N THR A 11 10.37 -18.73 -10.28
CA THR A 11 11.15 -18.43 -11.48
C THR A 11 11.51 -16.94 -11.57
N GLN A 12 10.60 -16.03 -11.18
CA GLN A 12 10.91 -14.59 -11.12
C GLN A 12 11.90 -14.23 -10.01
N LEU A 13 11.92 -14.98 -8.90
CA LEU A 13 12.91 -14.82 -7.84
C LEU A 13 14.29 -15.35 -8.22
N GLY A 14 14.42 -16.07 -9.35
CA GLY A 14 15.65 -16.74 -9.74
C GLY A 14 15.91 -18.04 -8.96
N LEU A 15 14.86 -18.64 -8.40
CA LEU A 15 14.92 -19.84 -7.56
C LEU A 15 14.08 -20.99 -8.16
N PRO A 16 14.24 -21.35 -9.45
CA PRO A 16 13.39 -22.33 -10.11
C PRO A 16 13.59 -23.77 -9.57
N GLU A 17 14.72 -24.04 -8.91
CA GLU A 17 15.03 -25.34 -8.32
C GLU A 17 14.08 -25.73 -7.19
N TYR A 18 13.45 -24.75 -6.52
CA TYR A 18 12.49 -25.00 -5.45
C TYR A 18 11.06 -25.10 -5.96
N CYS A 19 10.79 -24.84 -7.25
CA CYS A 19 9.43 -24.82 -7.79
C CYS A 19 8.68 -26.12 -7.48
N THR A 20 9.28 -27.27 -7.77
CA THR A 20 8.68 -28.59 -7.54
C THR A 20 8.45 -28.89 -6.06
N LEU A 21 9.33 -28.44 -5.16
CA LEU A 21 9.17 -28.67 -3.72
C LEU A 21 7.99 -27.87 -3.16
N PHE A 22 7.82 -26.63 -3.63
CA PHE A 22 6.73 -25.78 -3.18
C PHE A 22 5.39 -26.13 -3.84
N ASP A 23 5.39 -26.58 -5.10
CA ASP A 23 4.17 -26.98 -5.82
C ASP A 23 3.54 -28.27 -5.23
N ASP A 24 4.36 -29.13 -4.61
CA ASP A 24 3.89 -30.36 -3.94
C ASP A 24 3.22 -30.06 -2.58
N GLU A 25 3.76 -29.09 -1.83
CA GLU A 25 3.26 -28.71 -0.49
C GLU A 25 2.21 -27.59 -0.51
N TYR A 26 2.20 -26.75 -1.56
CA TYR A 26 1.33 -25.57 -1.65
C TYR A 26 0.71 -25.44 -3.05
N ASP A 27 -0.60 -25.16 -3.09
CA ASP A 27 -1.35 -25.04 -4.35
C ASP A 27 -1.28 -23.61 -4.92
N GLY A 28 -1.06 -22.60 -4.07
CA GLY A 28 -1.01 -21.20 -4.49
C GLY A 28 -0.05 -20.32 -3.71
N VAL A 29 0.28 -19.16 -4.29
CA VAL A 29 1.07 -18.12 -3.60
C VAL A 29 0.36 -17.51 -2.39
N GLU A 30 -0.94 -17.76 -2.25
CA GLU A 30 -1.77 -17.30 -1.14
C GLU A 30 -1.42 -18.05 0.16
N ASP A 31 -1.09 -19.34 0.05
CA ASP A 31 -0.60 -20.14 1.18
C ASP A 31 0.80 -19.68 1.62
N LEU A 32 1.63 -19.23 0.67
CA LEU A 32 2.97 -18.69 0.95
C LEU A 32 2.93 -17.44 1.84
N LEU A 33 1.81 -16.71 1.88
CA LEU A 33 1.64 -15.53 2.74
C LEU A 33 1.78 -15.85 4.22
N HIS A 34 1.57 -17.10 4.62
CA HIS A 34 1.62 -17.55 6.01
C HIS A 34 2.93 -18.27 6.36
N LEU A 35 3.85 -18.38 5.41
CA LEU A 35 5.10 -19.11 5.65
C LEU A 35 6.04 -18.37 6.59
N THR A 36 6.62 -19.15 7.50
CA THR A 36 7.66 -18.68 8.39
C THR A 36 9.02 -19.18 7.96
N GLU A 37 10.05 -18.61 8.57
CA GLU A 37 11.43 -19.04 8.40
C GLU A 37 11.63 -20.54 8.70
N LEU A 38 10.84 -21.09 9.65
CA LEU A 38 10.89 -22.49 10.04
C LEU A 38 10.34 -23.39 8.93
N ASP A 39 9.20 -23.02 8.32
CA ASP A 39 8.60 -23.78 7.23
C ASP A 39 9.55 -23.89 6.04
N LEU A 40 10.22 -22.79 5.67
CA LEU A 40 11.24 -22.80 4.62
C LEU A 40 12.39 -23.77 4.94
N GLN A 41 12.75 -23.89 6.22
CA GLN A 41 13.79 -24.80 6.65
C GLN A 41 13.33 -26.27 6.58
N GLN A 42 12.07 -26.53 6.90
CA GLN A 42 11.46 -27.86 6.81
C GLN A 42 11.28 -28.30 5.35
N LEU A 43 10.93 -27.37 4.46
CA LEU A 43 10.83 -27.61 3.02
C LEU A 43 12.18 -27.95 2.36
N GLY A 44 13.30 -27.76 3.07
CA GLY A 44 14.65 -28.05 2.58
C GLY A 44 15.45 -26.82 2.15
N VAL A 45 14.92 -25.60 2.31
CA VAL A 45 15.65 -24.35 2.02
C VAL A 45 16.61 -24.04 3.17
N ARG A 46 17.79 -24.71 3.16
CA ARG A 46 18.83 -24.50 4.17
C ARG A 46 19.66 -23.24 3.97
N ASN A 47 19.63 -22.65 2.76
CA ASN A 47 20.39 -21.46 2.43
C ASN A 47 19.71 -20.20 3.00
N ARG A 48 20.40 -19.47 3.90
CA ARG A 48 19.89 -18.21 4.47
C ARG A 48 19.60 -17.16 3.40
N VAL A 49 20.42 -17.06 2.36
CA VAL A 49 20.22 -16.06 1.28
C VAL A 49 18.89 -16.32 0.57
N HIS A 50 18.61 -17.58 0.22
CA HIS A 50 17.37 -17.97 -0.43
C HIS A 50 16.17 -17.72 0.49
N ARG A 51 16.29 -18.04 1.78
CA ARG A 51 15.26 -17.76 2.80
C ARG A 51 14.90 -16.28 2.87
N VAL A 52 15.91 -15.40 2.97
CA VAL A 52 15.67 -13.95 3.02
C VAL A 52 15.01 -13.45 1.73
N HIS A 53 15.44 -13.93 0.56
CA HIS A 53 14.82 -13.60 -0.73
C HIS A 53 13.35 -14.02 -0.80
N ILE A 54 13.04 -15.24 -0.37
CA ILE A 54 11.68 -15.78 -0.33
C ILE A 54 10.81 -14.98 0.63
N LEU A 55 11.27 -14.77 1.87
CA LEU A 55 10.54 -14.00 2.89
C LEU A 55 10.28 -12.55 2.43
N SER A 56 11.29 -11.89 1.86
CA SER A 56 11.13 -10.52 1.35
C SER A 56 10.10 -10.46 0.22
N SER A 57 10.09 -11.46 -0.67
CA SER A 57 9.10 -11.55 -1.73
C SER A 57 7.69 -11.85 -1.21
N ILE A 58 7.57 -12.67 -0.16
CA ILE A 58 6.31 -12.91 0.55
C ILE A 58 5.77 -11.61 1.17
N GLN A 59 6.62 -10.80 1.81
CA GLN A 59 6.21 -9.49 2.35
C GLN A 59 5.64 -8.57 1.25
N VAL A 60 6.23 -8.59 0.06
CA VAL A 60 5.70 -7.83 -1.10
C VAL A 60 4.35 -8.38 -1.55
N LEU A 61 4.14 -9.70 -1.54
CA LEU A 61 2.85 -10.30 -1.85
C LEU A 61 1.78 -9.89 -0.82
N GLN A 62 2.11 -9.96 0.48
CA GLN A 62 1.22 -9.51 1.56
C GLN A 62 0.80 -8.05 1.39
N GLU A 63 1.74 -7.16 1.06
CA GLU A 63 1.45 -5.74 0.83
C GLU A 63 0.53 -5.52 -0.40
N ARG A 64 0.71 -6.31 -1.46
CA ARG A 64 -0.17 -6.27 -2.64
C ARG A 64 -1.59 -6.74 -2.31
N GLU A 65 -1.72 -7.84 -1.56
CA GLU A 65 -3.02 -8.36 -1.13
C GLU A 65 -3.73 -7.38 -0.19
N ARG A 66 -2.99 -6.78 0.75
CA ARG A 66 -3.50 -5.72 1.62
C ARG A 66 -4.05 -4.54 0.81
N ARG A 67 -3.34 -4.10 -0.23
CA ARG A 67 -3.81 -3.03 -1.14
C ARG A 67 -5.02 -3.42 -1.96
N ARG A 68 -5.12 -4.68 -2.41
CA ARG A 68 -6.31 -5.20 -3.10
C ARG A 68 -7.52 -5.21 -2.19
N GLY A 69 -7.39 -5.67 -0.95
CA GLY A 69 -8.46 -5.64 0.05
C GLY A 69 -8.88 -4.24 0.48
N GLN A 70 -7.93 -3.28 0.52
CA GLN A 70 -8.21 -1.88 0.88
C GLN A 70 -8.94 -1.06 -0.18
N SER A 71 -9.12 -1.59 -1.39
CA SER A 71 -9.89 -0.88 -2.43
C SER A 71 -11.40 -0.86 -2.14
N GLN A 72 -11.88 -1.58 -1.12
CA GLN A 72 -13.29 -1.55 -0.68
C GLN A 72 -13.52 -0.92 0.69
N SER A 73 -12.50 -0.46 1.43
CA SER A 73 -12.73 0.23 2.71
C SER A 73 -11.53 1.07 3.13
N GLN A 74 -11.82 2.33 3.48
CA GLN A 74 -10.93 3.41 3.93
C GLN A 74 -10.33 4.32 2.86
N PHE A 75 -11.16 5.29 2.44
CA PHE A 75 -10.73 6.67 2.60
C PHE A 75 -10.16 6.85 4.02
N PRO A 76 -8.92 7.33 4.22
CA PRO A 76 -8.53 7.83 5.52
C PRO A 76 -9.31 9.13 5.72
N SER A 77 -10.49 9.02 6.33
CA SER A 77 -11.19 10.13 6.95
C SER A 77 -10.37 10.62 8.14
N LEU A 78 -9.28 11.32 7.84
CA LEU A 78 -8.47 12.07 8.79
C LEU A 78 -8.22 13.46 8.21
N CYS A 79 -9.30 14.23 8.04
CA CYS A 79 -9.46 15.60 8.59
C CYS A 79 -10.85 16.18 8.21
N PRO A 80 -11.73 16.45 9.19
CA PRO A 80 -12.90 17.31 9.02
C PRO A 80 -12.55 18.78 9.30
N SER A 81 -11.53 19.31 8.64
CA SER A 81 -11.25 20.75 8.65
C SER A 81 -10.86 21.14 7.25
N ALA A 82 -11.79 21.71 6.49
CA ALA A 82 -11.85 23.17 6.42
C ALA A 82 -10.50 23.74 6.01
N GLN A 83 -10.29 23.86 4.70
CA GLN A 83 -9.60 24.98 4.04
C GLN A 83 -9.32 24.64 2.57
N TRP A 84 -10.37 24.35 1.78
CA TRP A 84 -10.32 24.68 0.36
C TRP A 84 -11.03 26.02 0.20
N GLY A 85 -10.39 27.06 0.72
CA GLY A 85 -10.70 28.40 0.25
C GLY A 85 -10.24 28.46 -1.20
N ILE A 86 -11.18 28.47 -2.14
CA ILE A 86 -11.36 29.56 -3.12
C ILE A 86 -12.83 29.49 -3.51
N ALA A 87 -13.63 30.34 -2.85
CA ALA A 87 -14.96 30.66 -3.31
C ALA A 87 -14.87 31.31 -4.70
N SER A 88 -15.81 30.93 -5.56
CA SER A 88 -16.03 31.45 -6.90
C SER A 88 -16.14 32.99 -6.95
N PRO A 89 -15.86 33.60 -8.12
CA PRO A 89 -15.77 35.05 -8.28
C PRO A 89 -17.16 35.65 -8.44
N GLN A 90 -17.53 36.65 -7.63
CA GLN A 90 -18.69 37.48 -7.95
C GLN A 90 -18.57 38.90 -7.34
N SER A 91 -18.47 39.87 -8.25
CA SER A 91 -19.02 41.21 -8.12
C SER A 91 -18.47 42.13 -7.01
N ARG A 92 -17.37 42.84 -7.31
CA ARG A 92 -17.21 44.21 -6.83
C ARG A 92 -18.05 45.13 -7.71
N ALA A 93 -19.35 45.17 -7.42
CA ALA A 93 -20.21 46.25 -7.83
C ALA A 93 -19.99 47.43 -6.87
N SER A 94 -19.65 48.58 -7.46
CA SER A 94 -20.10 49.93 -7.13
C SER A 94 -20.06 50.45 -5.67
N SER A 95 -19.36 51.59 -5.56
CA SER A 95 -19.85 52.82 -4.90
C SER A 95 -19.94 52.76 -3.37
N ASP A 96 -19.50 53.71 -2.56
CA ASP A 96 -19.10 55.12 -2.73
C ASP A 96 -18.43 55.53 -1.37
N PRO A 97 -18.18 56.82 -1.03
CA PRO A 97 -16.97 57.31 -0.39
C PRO A 97 -17.25 57.73 1.07
N TYR A 98 -16.42 58.61 1.62
CA TYR A 98 -16.47 59.24 2.95
C TYR A 98 -15.63 58.59 4.04
N LEU A 99 -14.39 59.07 4.13
CA LEU A 99 -13.76 59.38 5.41
C LEU A 99 -14.72 60.18 6.29
N PRO A 100 -14.62 60.00 7.61
CA PRO A 100 -14.38 61.17 8.44
C PRO A 100 -13.20 60.98 9.39
N THR A 101 -12.28 61.95 9.27
CA THR A 101 -11.40 62.49 10.31
C THR A 101 -12.13 62.71 11.65
N ASN A 102 -11.54 62.24 12.75
CA ASN A 102 -11.61 62.81 14.11
C ASN A 102 -10.57 62.06 14.98
N ILE A 103 -9.40 62.60 15.31
CA ILE A 103 -9.11 63.53 16.43
C ILE A 103 -9.71 63.08 17.78
N ARG A 104 -8.83 62.59 18.67
CA ARG A 104 -8.85 62.79 20.14
C ARG A 104 -7.47 62.35 20.69
N VAL A 105 -6.55 63.29 20.90
CA VAL A 105 -5.98 63.73 22.19
C VAL A 105 -5.83 62.60 23.22
N GLU A 106 -4.59 62.27 23.58
CA GLU A 106 -3.94 62.53 24.89
C GLU A 106 -2.42 62.58 24.71
#